data_AF-A0A1C6GXV0-F1
#
_entry.id   AF-A0A1C6GXV0-F1
#
_cell.length_a   1.000
_cell.length_b   1.000
_cell.length_c   1.000
_cell.angle_alpha   90.00
_cell.angle_beta   90.00
_cell.angle_gamma   90.00
#
_symmetry.space_group_name_H-M   'P 1'
#
loop_
_entity.id
_entity.type
_entity.pdbx_description
1 polymer ?
#
loop_
_entity_poly.entity_id
_entity_poly.type
_entity_poly.pdbx_seq_one_letter_code
_entity_poly.pdbx_strand_id
1 'polypeptide(L)'
;MNTKTKAFQTGLLIASILVFIGYFLSLYKGNDNNISNYNLLILIFACFNTTLYSKEKLQNKALNILAKLNCVMLVIWAITIVVQIFAH
;
A
#
# COMPACT_ATOMS: atom_id res chain seq x y z
N MET A 1 -7.09 17.68 13.17
CA MET A 1 -6.74 17.52 11.75
C MET A 1 -7.58 18.44 10.86
N ASN A 2 -6.96 19.19 9.96
CA ASN A 2 -7.61 19.97 8.90
C ASN A 2 -8.33 19.02 7.90
N THR A 3 -9.52 19.41 7.41
CA THR A 3 -10.28 18.70 6.37
C THR A 3 -9.44 18.32 5.14
N LYS A 4 -8.49 19.18 4.74
CA LYS A 4 -7.59 18.93 3.60
C LYS A 4 -6.65 17.73 3.85
N THR A 5 -6.12 17.61 5.07
CA THR A 5 -5.24 16.49 5.46
C THR A 5 -6.02 15.17 5.52
N LYS A 6 -7.28 15.20 6.00
CA LYS A 6 -8.17 14.02 6.00
C LYS A 6 -8.46 13.51 4.60
N ALA A 7 -8.74 14.41 3.66
CA ALA A 7 -9.00 14.06 2.26
C ALA A 7 -7.74 13.47 1.60
N PHE A 8 -6.56 14.06 1.86
CA PHE A 8 -5.30 13.55 1.35
C PHE A 8 -4.95 12.16 1.88
N GLN A 9 -5.08 11.94 3.20
CA GLN A 9 -4.90 10.64 3.85
C GLN A 9 -5.83 9.56 3.26
N THR A 10 -7.10 9.91 3.05
CA THR A 10 -8.09 9.02 2.43
C THR A 10 -7.68 8.67 1.00
N GLY A 11 -7.28 9.67 0.20
CA GLY A 11 -6.80 9.47 -1.16
C GLY A 11 -5.57 8.56 -1.22
N LEU A 12 -4.62 8.73 -0.30
CA LEU A 12 -3.44 7.88 -0.16
C LEU A 12 -3.79 6.41 0.12
N LEU A 13 -4.74 6.13 1.02
CA LEU A 13 -5.17 4.76 1.30
C LEU A 13 -5.86 4.10 0.10
N ILE A 14 -6.69 4.86 -0.63
CA ILE A 14 -7.37 4.36 -1.84
C ILE A 14 -6.34 4.08 -2.93
N ALA A 15 -5.42 5.02 -3.17
CA ALA A 15 -4.36 4.85 -4.16
C ALA A 15 -3.42 3.69 -3.81
N SER A 16 -3.13 3.46 -2.52
CA SER A 16 -2.33 2.30 -2.07
C SER A 16 -2.97 0.97 -2.51
N ILE A 17 -4.30 0.84 -2.39
CA ILE A 17 -5.01 -0.37 -2.82
C ILE A 17 -4.92 -0.55 -4.33
N LEU A 18 -5.07 0.53 -5.11
CA LEU A 18 -4.92 0.47 -6.56
C LEU A 18 -3.51 0.04 -6.98
N VAL A 19 -2.49 0.50 -6.26
CA VAL A 19 -1.09 0.09 -6.45
C VAL A 19 -0.92 -1.41 -6.20
N PHE A 20 -1.50 -1.96 -5.12
CA PHE A 20 -1.45 -3.41 -4.87
C PHE A 20 -2.16 -4.22 -5.97
N ILE A 21 -3.33 -3.75 -6.45
CA ILE A 21 -4.03 -4.40 -7.56
C ILE A 21 -3.15 -4.43 -8.81
N GLY A 22 -2.53 -3.29 -9.16
CA GLY A 22 -1.61 -3.18 -10.29
C GLY A 22 -0.38 -4.10 -10.15
N TYR A 23 0.16 -4.21 -8.94
CA TYR A 23 1.25 -5.13 -8.62
C TYR A 23 0.87 -6.59 -8.89
N PHE A 24 -0.23 -7.09 -8.30
CA PHE A 24 -0.63 -8.50 -8.46
C PHE A 24 -1.03 -8.83 -9.90
N LEU A 25 -1.64 -7.89 -10.63
CA LEU A 25 -1.89 -8.07 -12.07
C LEU A 25 -0.60 -8.14 -12.89
N SER A 26 0.41 -7.37 -12.51
CA SER A 26 1.72 -7.38 -13.18
C SER A 26 2.49 -8.66 -12.88
N LEU A 27 2.41 -9.16 -11.63
CA LEU A 27 2.91 -10.47 -11.23
C LEU A 27 2.30 -11.59 -12.07
N TYR A 28 0.96 -11.62 -12.18
CA TYR A 28 0.26 -12.64 -12.96
C TYR A 28 0.66 -12.64 -14.44
N LYS A 29 0.95 -11.46 -15.00
CA LYS A 29 1.38 -11.29 -16.40
C LYS A 29 2.88 -11.49 -16.62
N GLY A 30 3.68 -11.65 -15.56
CA GLY A 30 5.15 -11.74 -15.67
C GLY A 30 5.80 -10.48 -16.25
N ASN A 31 5.26 -9.29 -15.97
CA ASN A 31 5.83 -8.03 -16.48
C ASN A 31 6.79 -7.42 -15.45
N ASP A 32 8.06 -7.83 -15.50
CA ASP A 32 9.10 -7.46 -14.53
C ASP A 32 9.31 -5.95 -14.39
N ASN A 33 9.23 -5.20 -15.48
CA ASN A 33 9.38 -3.75 -15.45
C ASN A 33 8.25 -3.09 -14.63
N ASN A 34 7.01 -3.55 -14.84
CA ASN A 34 5.87 -3.06 -14.05
C ASN A 34 5.97 -3.52 -12.59
N ILE A 35 6.37 -4.76 -12.34
CA ILE A 35 6.56 -5.30 -10.98
C ILE A 35 7.54 -4.42 -10.20
N SER A 36 8.69 -4.07 -10.79
CA SER A 36 9.68 -3.20 -10.15
C SER A 36 9.13 -1.80 -9.84
N ASN A 37 8.42 -1.18 -10.80
CA ASN A 37 7.79 0.12 -10.59
C ASN A 37 6.71 0.09 -9.49
N TYR A 38 5.90 -0.97 -9.45
CA TYR A 38 4.91 -1.14 -8.39
C TYR A 38 5.54 -1.40 -7.02
N ASN A 39 6.67 -2.14 -6.94
CA ASN A 39 7.42 -2.31 -5.70
C ASN A 39 7.87 -0.96 -5.11
N LEU A 40 8.41 -0.08 -5.96
CA LEU A 40 8.80 1.27 -5.56
C LEU A 40 7.60 2.08 -5.07
N LEU A 41 6.46 2.02 -5.78
CA LEU A 41 5.24 2.68 -5.33
C LEU A 41 4.77 2.14 -3.98
N ILE A 42 4.71 0.82 -3.79
CA ILE A 42 4.30 0.21 -2.51
C ILE A 42 5.17 0.74 -1.36
N LEU A 43 6.49 0.82 -1.54
CA LEU A 43 7.41 1.38 -0.55
C LEU A 43 7.15 2.86 -0.26
N ILE A 44 6.98 3.68 -1.31
CA ILE A 44 6.68 5.12 -1.16
C ILE A 44 5.37 5.30 -0.37
N PHE A 45 4.31 4.59 -0.75
CA PHE A 45 3.02 4.64 -0.08
C PHE A 45 3.10 4.13 1.37
N ALA A 46 3.91 3.10 1.66
CA ALA A 46 4.15 2.64 3.02
C ALA A 46 4.79 3.71 3.92
N CYS A 47 5.80 4.43 3.41
CA CYS A 47 6.43 5.55 4.11
C CYS A 47 5.45 6.71 4.35
N PHE A 48 4.62 7.07 3.36
CA PHE A 48 3.60 8.10 3.56
C PHE A 48 2.53 7.66 4.56
N ASN A 49 2.05 6.43 4.48
CA ASN A 49 1.04 5.92 5.41
C ASN A 49 1.58 5.89 6.86
N THR A 50 2.82 5.44 7.08
CA THR A 50 3.41 5.42 8.43
C THR A 50 3.60 6.82 9.00
N THR A 51 4.10 7.77 8.22
CA THR A 51 4.32 9.15 8.68
C THR A 51 3.03 9.91 8.97
N LEU A 52 1.98 9.68 8.17
CA LEU A 52 0.69 10.36 8.31
C LEU A 52 -0.22 9.72 9.36
N TYR A 53 -0.23 8.38 9.50
CA TYR A 53 -1.09 7.68 10.44
C TYR A 53 -0.46 7.44 11.82
N SER A 54 0.86 7.61 11.99
CA SER A 54 1.54 7.48 13.30
C SER A 54 1.10 8.58 14.30
N LYS A 55 0.66 9.74 13.81
CA LYS A 55 0.29 10.89 14.66
C LYS A 55 -1.20 11.06 14.90
N GLU A 56 -2.06 10.37 14.16
CA GLU A 56 -3.50 10.65 14.17
C GLU A 56 -4.35 9.40 14.33
N LYS A 57 -5.19 9.37 15.38
CA LYS A 57 -6.26 8.39 15.51
C LYS A 57 -7.23 8.56 14.34
N LEU A 58 -7.34 7.54 13.51
CA LEU A 58 -8.38 7.41 12.49
C LEU A 58 -9.75 7.43 13.16
N GLN A 59 -10.42 8.58 13.15
CA GLN A 59 -11.74 8.77 13.78
C GLN A 59 -12.86 8.02 13.04
N ASN A 60 -12.67 7.68 11.76
CA ASN A 60 -13.69 7.01 10.96
C ASN A 60 -13.44 5.49 10.89
N LYS A 61 -14.48 4.70 11.24
CA LYS A 61 -14.47 3.24 11.17
C LYS A 61 -14.11 2.71 9.78
N ALA A 62 -14.59 3.36 8.71
CA ALA A 62 -14.29 2.96 7.33
C ALA A 62 -12.81 3.15 6.98
N LEU A 63 -12.23 4.29 7.37
CA LEU A 63 -10.79 4.56 7.15
C LEU A 63 -9.91 3.61 7.96
N ASN A 64 -10.33 3.26 9.18
CA ASN A 64 -9.63 2.28 10.00
C ASN A 64 -9.62 0.88 9.33
N ILE A 65 -10.75 0.45 8.75
CA ILE A 65 -10.82 -0.80 7.99
C ILE A 65 -9.89 -0.73 6.77
N LEU A 66 -9.89 0.38 6.05
CA LEU A 66 -9.06 0.59 4.86
C LEU A 66 -7.55 0.58 5.19
N ALA A 67 -7.17 1.17 6.33
CA ALA A 67 -5.80 1.14 6.83
C ALA A 67 -5.36 -0.27 7.22
N LYS A 68 -6.24 -1.04 7.89
CA LYS A 68 -5.98 -2.46 8.19
C LYS A 68 -5.82 -3.31 6.94
N LEU A 69 -6.68 -3.11 5.93
CA LEU A 69 -6.59 -3.78 4.64
C LEU A 69 -5.25 -3.50 3.95
N ASN A 70 -4.83 -2.23 3.90
CA ASN A 70 -3.53 -1.85 3.36
C ASN A 70 -2.36 -2.49 4.12
N CYS A 71 -2.45 -2.56 5.46
CA CYS A 71 -1.45 -3.24 6.27
C CYS A 71 -1.37 -4.74 5.94
N VAL A 72 -2.50 -5.43 5.82
CA VAL A 72 -2.55 -6.85 5.44
C VAL A 72 -1.98 -7.06 4.03
N MET A 73 -2.33 -6.22 3.07
CA MET A 73 -1.76 -6.27 1.71
C MET A 73 -0.25 -6.06 1.72
N LEU A 74 0.26 -5.15 2.54
CA LEU A 74 1.69 -4.90 2.67
C LEU A 74 2.44 -6.11 3.23
N VAL A 75 1.85 -6.84 4.18
CA VAL A 75 2.41 -8.10 4.69
C VAL A 75 2.43 -9.18 3.61
N ILE A 76 1.33 -9.35 2.86
CA ILE A 76 1.26 -10.33 1.75
C ILE A 76 2.32 -10.00 0.70
N TRP A 77 2.45 -8.73 0.32
CA TRP A 77 3.47 -8.28 -0.61
C TRP A 77 4.89 -8.59 -0.10
N ALA A 78 5.19 -8.29 1.17
CA ALA A 78 6.49 -8.58 1.76
C ALA A 78 6.83 -10.08 1.71
N ILE A 79 5.86 -10.95 2.04
CA ILE A 79 6.01 -12.41 1.91
C ILE A 79 6.27 -12.80 0.45
N THR A 80 5.57 -12.17 -0.50
CA THR A 80 5.73 -12.45 -1.94
C THR A 80 7.13 -12.11 -2.41
N ILE A 81 7.67 -10.96 -1.99
CA ILE A 81 9.06 -10.56 -2.27
C ILE A 81 10.06 -11.53 -1.67
N VAL A 82 9.87 -11.94 -0.41
CA VAL A 82 10.72 -12.94 0.25
C VAL A 82 10.74 -14.24 -0.56
N VAL A 83 9.58 -14.77 -0.92
CA VAL A 83 9.49 -15.99 -1.75
C VAL A 83 10.19 -15.81 -3.09
N GLN A 84 10.02 -14.67 -3.76
CA GLN A 84 10.69 -14.39 -5.04
C GLN A 84 12.21 -14.34 -4.92
N ILE A 85 12.74 -13.76 -3.84
CA ILE A 85 14.18 -13.66 -3.60
C ILE A 85 14.79 -15.04 -3.31
N PHE A 86 14.08 -15.92 -2.58
CA PHE A 86 14.59 -17.23 -2.19
C PHE A 86 14.29 -18.36 -3.19
N ALA A 87 13.29 -18.18 -4.07
CA ALA A 87 12.94 -19.16 -5.10
C ALA A 87 13.73 -18.97 -6.40
N HIS A 88 14.54 -17.91 -6.49
CA HIS A 88 15.48 -17.61 -7.56
C HIS A 88 16.92 -17.79 -7.07
#